data_AF-A0A7X9A125-F1
#
_entry.id   AF-A0A7X9A125-F1
#
_cell.length_a   1.000
_cell.length_b   1.000
_cell.length_c   1.000
_cell.angle_alpha   90.00
_cell.angle_beta   90.00
_cell.angle_gamma   90.00
#
_symmetry.space_group_name_H-M   'P 1'
#
loop_
_entity.id
_entity.type
_entity.pdbx_description
1 polymer ?
#
loop_
_entity_poly.entity_id
_entity_poly.type
_entity_poly.pdbx_seq_one_letter_code
_entity_poly.pdbx_strand_id
1 'polypeptide(L)'
;CGHLVQDVAAMQVLQSLTDEYLRKYGYGDVNVTTVLHQWMGGFPQDEAKAYAVIGWGSAVAALSHATKVIVKTPHEAFGVPTKEANASGLLCTKQMINMLGEQSIDTYSLQDEKVIIASETRCVLDKCFELGKGDIARGTILAIRSGVLDIPFAPSRYNAGKMLPARDNDGAIRLFHPGNVPLTPELLEFHRQKMEARAKYEKREASFQMVIDDVYAISKGRLVGRPRTE
;
A
#
# COMPACT_ATOMS: atom_id res chain seq x y z
N CYS A 1 1.00 -3.53 0.51
CA CYS A 1 2.14 -3.00 1.30
C CYS A 1 2.90 -4.11 2.04
N GLY A 2 2.25 -5.19 2.46
CA GLY A 2 2.84 -6.39 3.05
C GLY A 2 2.44 -6.62 4.51
N HIS A 3 1.91 -5.60 5.20
CA HIS A 3 1.29 -5.76 6.52
C HIS A 3 -0.20 -6.15 6.33
N LEU A 4 -0.58 -7.35 6.80
CA LEU A 4 -1.88 -7.96 6.49
C LEU A 4 -3.07 -7.07 6.85
N VAL A 5 -3.11 -6.58 8.11
CA VAL A 5 -4.20 -5.72 8.60
C VAL A 5 -4.31 -4.44 7.78
N GLN A 6 -3.17 -3.83 7.43
CA GLN A 6 -3.16 -2.60 6.63
C GLN A 6 -3.64 -2.84 5.21
N ASP A 7 -3.19 -3.92 4.58
CA ASP A 7 -3.57 -4.20 3.20
C ASP A 7 -5.06 -4.58 3.08
N VAL A 8 -5.59 -5.36 4.03
CA VAL A 8 -7.02 -5.69 4.07
C VAL A 8 -7.86 -4.45 4.38
N ALA A 9 -7.44 -3.62 5.34
CA ALA A 9 -8.11 -2.34 5.63
C ALA A 9 -8.12 -1.43 4.40
N ALA A 10 -6.99 -1.30 3.69
CA ALA A 10 -6.88 -0.48 2.49
C ALA A 10 -7.82 -0.93 1.37
N MET A 11 -7.92 -2.24 1.11
CA MET A 11 -8.83 -2.79 0.09
C MET A 11 -10.30 -2.51 0.41
N GLN A 12 -10.70 -2.69 1.68
CA GLN A 12 -12.08 -2.48 2.10
C GLN A 12 -12.44 -0.97 2.15
N VAL A 13 -11.51 -0.11 2.55
CA VAL A 13 -11.71 1.35 2.51
C VAL A 13 -11.76 1.84 1.06
N LEU A 14 -10.91 1.32 0.18
CA LEU A 14 -10.93 1.67 -1.25
C LEU A 14 -12.30 1.40 -1.87
N GLN A 15 -12.86 0.20 -1.66
CA GLN A 15 -14.21 -0.14 -2.14
C GLN A 15 -15.26 0.82 -1.54
N SER A 16 -15.28 0.96 -0.21
CA SER A 16 -16.27 1.76 0.51
C SER A 16 -16.27 3.23 0.09
N LEU A 17 -15.09 3.86 0.01
CA LEU A 17 -14.96 5.26 -0.41
C LEU A 17 -15.26 5.43 -1.89
N THR A 18 -14.91 4.46 -2.74
CA THR A 18 -15.28 4.53 -4.17
C THR A 18 -16.81 4.56 -4.31
N ASP A 19 -17.52 3.65 -3.63
CA ASP A 19 -18.99 3.62 -3.63
C ASP A 19 -19.60 4.89 -3.00
N GLU A 20 -19.00 5.43 -1.93
CA GLU A 20 -19.41 6.69 -1.31
C GLU A 20 -19.29 7.86 -2.28
N TYR A 21 -18.13 8.06 -2.90
CA TYR A 21 -17.88 9.19 -3.79
C TYR A 21 -18.68 9.07 -5.10
N LEU A 22 -18.83 7.88 -5.69
CA LEU A 22 -19.66 7.69 -6.88
C LEU A 22 -21.12 8.08 -6.60
N ARG A 23 -21.71 7.57 -5.51
CA ARG A 23 -23.08 7.94 -5.12
C ARG A 23 -23.23 9.42 -4.80
N LYS A 24 -22.28 10.01 -4.07
CA LYS A 24 -22.27 11.45 -3.73
C LYS A 24 -22.34 12.34 -4.97
N TYR A 25 -21.75 11.92 -6.08
CA TYR A 25 -21.73 12.67 -7.33
C TYR A 25 -22.73 12.16 -8.39
N GLY A 26 -23.73 11.36 -7.98
CA GLY A 26 -24.87 10.97 -8.83
C GLY A 26 -24.66 9.72 -9.68
N TYR A 27 -23.56 8.99 -9.49
CA TYR A 27 -23.23 7.76 -10.22
C TYR A 27 -23.65 6.52 -9.41
N GLY A 28 -24.96 6.31 -9.29
CA GLY A 28 -25.54 5.24 -8.45
C GLY A 28 -25.62 3.86 -9.10
N ASP A 29 -25.38 3.76 -10.41
CA ASP A 29 -25.54 2.56 -11.23
C ASP A 29 -24.20 1.89 -11.60
N VAL A 30 -23.11 2.29 -10.95
CA VAL A 30 -21.77 1.76 -11.20
C VAL A 30 -21.52 0.51 -10.35
N ASN A 31 -21.13 -0.59 -11.01
CA ASN A 31 -20.66 -1.79 -10.33
C ASN A 31 -19.15 -1.69 -10.07
N VAL A 32 -18.78 -1.43 -8.82
CA VAL A 32 -17.38 -1.34 -8.39
C VAL A 32 -16.84 -2.73 -8.04
N THR A 33 -15.64 -3.02 -8.50
CA THR A 33 -14.88 -4.24 -8.17
C THR A 33 -13.46 -3.86 -7.78
N THR A 34 -12.78 -4.73 -7.02
CA THR A 34 -11.42 -4.47 -6.57
C THR A 34 -10.41 -5.40 -7.20
N VAL A 35 -9.20 -4.89 -7.41
CA VAL A 35 -8.06 -5.69 -7.84
C VAL A 35 -6.89 -5.50 -6.88
N LEU A 36 -6.42 -6.60 -6.30
CA LEU A 36 -5.19 -6.60 -5.53
C LEU A 36 -4.02 -6.98 -6.43
N HIS A 37 -2.97 -6.17 -6.41
CA HIS A 37 -1.70 -6.56 -7.00
C HIS A 37 -0.88 -7.21 -5.89
N GLN A 38 -0.36 -8.42 -6.15
CA GLN A 38 0.72 -8.96 -5.30
C GLN A 38 1.90 -7.98 -5.30
N TRP A 39 2.89 -8.19 -4.41
CA TRP A 39 3.99 -7.26 -4.19
C TRP A 39 4.54 -6.65 -5.49
N MET A 40 4.62 -5.32 -5.55
CA MET A 40 5.02 -4.58 -6.76
C MET A 40 6.44 -4.02 -6.68
N GLY A 41 7.15 -4.23 -5.56
CA GLY A 41 8.55 -3.83 -5.40
C GLY A 41 9.52 -4.95 -5.80
N GLY A 42 10.79 -4.81 -5.39
CA GLY A 42 11.82 -5.80 -5.70
C GLY A 42 11.54 -7.19 -5.10
N PHE A 43 11.71 -8.23 -5.90
CA PHE A 43 11.57 -9.63 -5.50
C PHE A 43 12.90 -10.25 -5.07
N PRO A 44 12.87 -11.29 -4.22
CA PRO A 44 14.03 -12.14 -4.00
C PRO A 44 14.36 -12.94 -5.27
N GLN A 45 15.65 -13.16 -5.53
CA GLN A 45 16.12 -13.97 -6.66
C GLN A 45 15.91 -15.47 -6.47
N ASP A 46 15.86 -15.93 -5.22
CA ASP A 46 15.55 -17.31 -4.89
C ASP A 46 14.06 -17.60 -5.13
N GLU A 47 13.75 -18.60 -5.96
CA GLU A 47 12.37 -18.88 -6.36
C GLU A 47 11.49 -19.30 -5.19
N ALA A 48 12.03 -20.06 -4.22
CA ALA A 48 11.25 -20.48 -3.05
C ALA A 48 10.84 -19.26 -2.21
N LYS A 49 11.74 -18.29 -2.05
CA LYS A 49 11.40 -16.99 -1.43
C LYS A 49 10.42 -16.19 -2.28
N ALA A 50 10.52 -16.23 -3.61
CA ALA A 50 9.57 -15.56 -4.48
C ALA A 50 8.15 -16.15 -4.35
N TYR A 51 8.02 -17.47 -4.25
CA TYR A 51 6.74 -18.13 -3.96
C TYR A 51 6.18 -17.73 -2.59
N ALA A 52 7.01 -17.49 -1.57
CA ALA A 52 6.53 -16.97 -0.29
C ALA A 52 5.90 -15.57 -0.45
N VAL A 53 6.50 -14.70 -1.28
CA VAL A 53 5.94 -13.37 -1.58
C VAL A 53 4.63 -13.47 -2.38
N ILE A 54 4.57 -14.35 -3.38
CA ILE A 54 3.35 -14.64 -4.18
C ILE A 54 2.24 -15.17 -3.28
N GLY A 55 2.56 -16.18 -2.46
CA GLY A 55 1.64 -16.81 -1.52
C GLY A 55 1.11 -15.80 -0.51
N TRP A 56 1.97 -14.96 0.06
CA TRP A 56 1.54 -13.92 0.99
C TRP A 56 0.60 -12.90 0.33
N GLY A 57 0.94 -12.41 -0.86
CA GLY A 57 0.04 -11.52 -1.60
C GLY A 57 -1.30 -12.18 -1.96
N SER A 58 -1.30 -13.48 -2.22
CA SER A 58 -2.52 -14.27 -2.46
C SER A 58 -3.37 -14.42 -1.20
N ALA A 59 -2.74 -14.58 -0.03
CA ALA A 59 -3.43 -14.62 1.25
C ALA A 59 -4.13 -13.28 1.55
N VAL A 60 -3.43 -12.16 1.32
CA VAL A 60 -4.04 -10.83 1.45
C VAL A 60 -5.20 -10.66 0.47
N ALA A 61 -5.08 -11.09 -0.79
CA ALA A 61 -6.16 -11.03 -1.76
C ALA A 61 -7.41 -11.82 -1.32
N ALA A 62 -7.22 -13.05 -0.84
CA ALA A 62 -8.31 -13.90 -0.35
C ALA A 62 -9.00 -13.27 0.87
N LEU A 63 -8.21 -12.87 1.88
CA LEU A 63 -8.71 -12.35 3.15
C LEU A 63 -9.31 -10.93 3.06
N SER A 64 -8.96 -10.18 2.01
CA SER A 64 -9.61 -8.91 1.67
C SER A 64 -10.84 -9.05 0.78
N HIS A 65 -11.13 -10.26 0.31
CA HIS A 65 -12.16 -10.55 -0.68
C HIS A 65 -12.01 -9.69 -1.96
N ALA A 66 -10.77 -9.54 -2.43
CA ALA A 66 -10.49 -8.84 -3.68
C ALA A 66 -11.20 -9.55 -4.85
N THR A 67 -11.86 -8.80 -5.73
CA THR A 67 -12.57 -9.38 -6.89
C THR A 67 -11.59 -10.02 -7.89
N LYS A 68 -10.37 -9.48 -7.99
CA LYS A 68 -9.29 -9.98 -8.85
C LYS A 68 -7.95 -9.87 -8.14
N VAL A 69 -7.04 -10.79 -8.46
CA VAL A 69 -5.62 -10.69 -8.07
C VAL A 69 -4.72 -10.68 -9.31
N ILE A 70 -3.73 -9.78 -9.33
CA ILE A 70 -2.67 -9.79 -10.35
C ILE A 70 -1.50 -10.62 -9.84
N VAL A 71 -1.20 -11.69 -10.57
CA VAL A 71 -0.25 -12.73 -10.19
C VAL A 71 1.18 -12.36 -10.59
N LYS A 72 2.10 -12.57 -9.67
CA LYS A 72 3.56 -12.45 -9.87
C LYS A 72 4.17 -13.83 -10.13
N THR A 73 5.42 -13.83 -10.57
CA THR A 73 6.13 -15.05 -10.95
C THR A 73 7.43 -15.20 -10.15
N PRO A 74 7.95 -16.43 -9.99
CA PRO A 74 9.28 -16.63 -9.39
C PRO A 74 10.41 -15.93 -10.17
N HIS A 75 10.17 -15.54 -11.43
CA HIS A 75 11.15 -14.85 -12.28
C HIS A 75 11.16 -13.32 -12.13
N GLU A 76 10.33 -12.74 -11.25
CA GLU A 76 10.15 -11.29 -11.13
C GLU A 76 11.45 -10.50 -10.89
N ALA A 77 12.45 -11.10 -10.22
CA ALA A 77 13.73 -10.47 -9.97
C ALA A 77 14.70 -10.47 -11.18
N PHE A 78 14.38 -11.21 -12.25
CA PHE A 78 15.26 -11.42 -13.40
C PHE A 78 14.73 -10.77 -14.67
N GLY A 79 13.41 -10.78 -14.89
CA GLY A 79 12.80 -10.19 -16.08
C GLY A 79 11.43 -10.78 -16.43
N VAL A 80 11.06 -10.70 -17.70
CA VAL A 80 9.79 -11.25 -18.21
C VAL A 80 9.78 -12.78 -17.99
N PRO A 81 8.72 -13.35 -17.38
CA PRO A 81 8.67 -14.77 -17.07
C PRO A 81 8.54 -15.64 -18.32
N THR A 82 9.02 -16.88 -18.22
CA THR A 82 8.62 -17.93 -19.17
C THR A 82 7.15 -18.31 -18.95
N LYS A 83 6.54 -19.01 -19.91
CA LYS A 83 5.16 -19.50 -19.75
C LYS A 83 5.02 -20.47 -18.56
N GLU A 84 6.05 -21.25 -18.27
CA GLU A 84 6.09 -22.21 -17.16
C GLU A 84 6.14 -21.49 -15.80
N ALA A 85 7.01 -20.49 -15.65
CA ALA A 85 7.10 -19.67 -14.44
C ALA A 85 5.83 -18.83 -14.19
N ASN A 86 5.18 -18.39 -15.27
CA ASN A 86 3.89 -17.71 -15.16
C ASN A 86 2.78 -18.69 -14.72
N ALA A 87 2.71 -19.87 -15.34
CA ALA A 87 1.75 -20.91 -14.95
C ALA A 87 1.94 -21.36 -13.50
N SER A 88 3.18 -21.49 -13.02
CA SER A 88 3.45 -21.89 -11.63
C SER A 88 3.03 -20.81 -10.62
N GLY A 89 3.23 -19.53 -10.92
CA GLY A 89 2.71 -18.42 -10.12
C GLY A 89 1.18 -18.44 -10.02
N LEU A 90 0.49 -18.72 -11.13
CA LEU A 90 -0.98 -18.86 -11.17
C LEU A 90 -1.46 -20.04 -10.31
N LEU A 91 -0.80 -21.19 -10.39
CA LEU A 91 -1.14 -22.37 -9.61
C LEU A 91 -0.93 -22.14 -8.10
N CYS A 92 0.20 -21.54 -7.71
CA CYS A 92 0.48 -21.15 -6.33
C CYS A 92 -0.61 -20.21 -5.79
N THR A 93 -0.96 -19.18 -6.59
CA THR A 93 -1.97 -18.19 -6.21
C THR A 93 -3.35 -18.83 -6.04
N LYS A 94 -3.78 -19.67 -7.00
CA LYS A 94 -5.06 -20.39 -6.94
C LYS A 94 -5.13 -21.31 -5.73
N GLN A 95 -4.05 -22.04 -5.44
CA GLN A 95 -3.99 -22.92 -4.27
C GLN A 95 -4.20 -22.14 -2.96
N MET A 96 -3.50 -21.00 -2.79
CA MET A 96 -3.63 -20.18 -1.58
C MET A 96 -5.05 -19.60 -1.44
N ILE A 97 -5.64 -19.09 -2.53
CA ILE A 97 -7.02 -18.57 -2.50
C ILE A 97 -8.01 -19.67 -2.11
N ASN A 98 -7.89 -20.87 -2.69
CA ASN A 98 -8.78 -21.99 -2.37
C ASN A 98 -8.66 -22.41 -0.90
N MET A 99 -7.46 -22.39 -0.32
CA MET A 99 -7.24 -22.75 1.09
C MET A 99 -7.83 -21.73 2.08
N LEU A 100 -8.02 -20.48 1.65
CA LEU A 100 -8.50 -19.38 2.47
C LEU A 100 -9.92 -18.94 2.09
N GLY A 101 -10.61 -19.69 1.21
CA GLY A 101 -11.89 -19.27 0.62
C GLY A 101 -12.99 -19.01 1.65
N GLU A 102 -12.99 -19.77 2.75
CA GLU A 102 -13.97 -19.68 3.84
C GLU A 102 -13.51 -18.75 4.97
N GLN A 103 -12.36 -18.08 4.84
CA GLN A 103 -11.78 -17.24 5.88
C GLN A 103 -12.03 -15.77 5.61
N SER A 104 -12.27 -15.04 6.69
CA SER A 104 -12.37 -13.58 6.70
C SER A 104 -11.62 -13.04 7.92
N ILE A 105 -11.03 -11.86 7.80
CA ILE A 105 -10.45 -11.18 8.95
C ILE A 105 -11.55 -10.51 9.76
N ASP A 106 -11.43 -10.59 11.09
CA ASP A 106 -12.32 -9.88 12.01
C ASP A 106 -12.31 -8.38 11.73
N THR A 107 -13.48 -7.81 11.47
CA THR A 107 -13.62 -6.40 11.12
C THR A 107 -13.21 -5.46 12.24
N TYR A 108 -13.38 -5.85 13.51
CA TYR A 108 -12.96 -5.04 14.66
C TYR A 108 -11.44 -4.87 14.70
N SER A 109 -10.69 -5.95 14.39
CA SER A 109 -9.23 -5.88 14.30
C SER A 109 -8.69 -4.91 13.24
N LEU A 110 -9.53 -4.52 12.27
CA LEU A 110 -9.18 -3.60 11.18
C LEU A 110 -9.62 -2.16 11.45
N GLN A 111 -10.46 -1.92 12.46
CA GLN A 111 -11.22 -0.68 12.60
C GLN A 111 -10.33 0.56 12.66
N ASP A 112 -9.31 0.54 13.52
CA ASP A 112 -8.41 1.68 13.71
C ASP A 112 -7.69 2.04 12.42
N GLU A 113 -7.14 1.03 11.73
CA GLU A 113 -6.41 1.22 10.48
C GLU A 113 -7.34 1.72 9.36
N LYS A 114 -8.59 1.23 9.29
CA LYS A 114 -9.60 1.73 8.34
C LYS A 114 -9.92 3.20 8.58
N VAL A 115 -10.08 3.61 9.84
CA VAL A 115 -10.37 5.01 10.21
C VAL A 115 -9.23 5.92 9.78
N ILE A 116 -7.98 5.51 10.01
CA ILE A 116 -6.79 6.27 9.59
C ILE A 116 -6.76 6.41 8.06
N ILE A 117 -6.83 5.31 7.31
CA ILE A 117 -6.78 5.33 5.84
C ILE A 117 -7.91 6.18 5.25
N ALA A 118 -9.13 6.05 5.78
CA ALA A 118 -10.27 6.82 5.29
C ALA A 118 -10.12 8.32 5.58
N SER A 119 -9.62 8.68 6.76
CA SER A 119 -9.41 10.08 7.15
C SER A 119 -8.31 10.74 6.31
N GLU A 120 -7.19 10.05 6.08
CA GLU A 120 -6.13 10.52 5.19
C GLU A 120 -6.62 10.72 3.76
N THR A 121 -7.36 9.73 3.25
CA THR A 121 -7.91 9.79 1.90
C THR A 121 -8.85 10.99 1.72
N ARG A 122 -9.73 11.22 2.70
CA ARG A 122 -10.65 12.38 2.67
C ARG A 122 -9.88 13.70 2.72
N CYS A 123 -8.85 13.84 3.55
CA CYS A 123 -8.01 15.05 3.58
C CYS A 123 -7.44 15.39 2.19
N VAL A 124 -6.92 14.39 1.48
CA VAL A 124 -6.36 14.57 0.13
C VAL A 124 -7.46 14.92 -0.88
N LEU A 125 -8.57 14.18 -0.87
CA LEU A 125 -9.67 14.39 -1.84
C LEU A 125 -10.36 15.74 -1.61
N ASP A 126 -10.64 16.11 -0.37
CA ASP A 126 -11.26 17.39 -0.02
C ASP A 126 -10.39 18.55 -0.50
N LYS A 127 -9.06 18.45 -0.34
CA LYS A 127 -8.14 19.45 -0.85
C LYS A 127 -8.10 19.48 -2.39
N CYS A 128 -8.22 18.34 -3.06
CA CYS A 128 -8.34 18.29 -4.52
C CYS A 128 -9.62 19.03 -4.98
N PHE A 129 -10.78 18.76 -4.36
CA PHE A 129 -12.03 19.45 -4.68
C PHE A 129 -11.96 20.95 -4.39
N GLU A 130 -11.33 21.36 -3.28
CA GLU A 130 -11.12 22.77 -2.93
C GLU A 130 -10.30 23.50 -4.01
N LEU A 131 -9.13 22.95 -4.38
CA LEU A 131 -8.26 23.52 -5.42
C LEU A 131 -8.96 23.60 -6.78
N GLY A 132 -9.76 22.57 -7.09
CA GLY A 132 -10.55 22.47 -8.30
C GLY A 132 -11.81 23.33 -8.33
N LYS A 133 -12.20 23.95 -7.20
CA LYS A 133 -13.50 24.63 -7.02
C LYS A 133 -14.68 23.72 -7.41
N GLY A 134 -14.61 22.45 -6.99
CA GLY A 134 -15.60 21.41 -7.31
C GLY A 134 -15.28 20.56 -8.54
N ASP A 135 -14.39 21.01 -9.44
CA ASP A 135 -13.92 20.20 -10.57
C ASP A 135 -12.74 19.31 -10.14
N ILE A 136 -12.98 18.01 -9.98
CA ILE A 136 -11.95 17.07 -9.51
C ILE A 136 -10.78 16.94 -10.49
N ALA A 137 -11.01 17.01 -11.81
CA ALA A 137 -9.94 16.87 -12.79
C ALA A 137 -8.98 18.05 -12.72
N ARG A 138 -9.53 19.27 -12.65
CA ARG A 138 -8.74 20.48 -12.39
C ARG A 138 -8.05 20.42 -11.03
N GLY A 139 -8.77 19.95 -10.01
CA GLY A 139 -8.29 19.74 -8.65
C GLY A 139 -7.05 18.85 -8.60
N THR A 140 -7.09 17.69 -9.25
CA THR A 140 -5.96 16.75 -9.34
C THR A 140 -4.73 17.37 -10.00
N ILE A 141 -4.89 18.12 -11.09
CA ILE A 141 -3.75 18.79 -11.76
C ILE A 141 -3.07 19.79 -10.80
N LEU A 142 -3.87 20.59 -10.09
CA LEU A 142 -3.36 21.56 -9.13
C LEU A 142 -2.74 20.88 -7.91
N ALA A 143 -3.35 19.80 -7.43
CA ALA A 143 -2.87 19.04 -6.29
C ALA A 143 -1.52 18.38 -6.54
N ILE A 144 -1.30 17.83 -7.75
CA ILE A 144 0.01 17.28 -8.14
C ILE A 144 1.07 18.39 -8.16
N ARG A 145 0.75 19.53 -8.78
CA ARG A 145 1.68 20.67 -8.87
C ARG A 145 2.03 21.28 -7.51
N SER A 146 1.10 21.27 -6.56
CA SER A 146 1.32 21.80 -5.21
C SER A 146 1.88 20.79 -4.23
N GLY A 147 1.96 19.50 -4.60
CA GLY A 147 2.39 18.40 -3.73
C GLY A 147 1.34 17.95 -2.71
N VAL A 148 0.08 18.37 -2.87
CA VAL A 148 -1.07 17.83 -2.11
C VAL A 148 -1.30 16.36 -2.45
N LEU A 149 -1.12 16.00 -3.73
CA LEU A 149 -1.08 14.63 -4.21
C LEU A 149 0.33 14.34 -4.70
N ASP A 150 1.10 13.59 -3.92
CA ASP A 150 2.51 13.29 -4.18
C ASP A 150 2.74 11.78 -4.15
N ILE A 151 3.34 11.25 -5.22
CA ILE A 151 3.53 9.82 -5.42
C ILE A 151 4.99 9.44 -5.18
N PRO A 152 5.32 8.57 -4.22
CA PRO A 152 6.70 8.20 -3.92
C PRO A 152 7.44 7.65 -5.14
N PHE A 153 8.64 8.18 -5.39
CA PHE A 153 9.55 7.72 -6.45
C PHE A 153 8.99 7.81 -7.88
N ALA A 154 7.96 8.61 -8.11
CA ALA A 154 7.41 8.80 -9.44
C ALA A 154 8.40 9.54 -10.36
N PRO A 155 8.62 9.08 -11.62
CA PRO A 155 9.55 9.71 -12.55
C PRO A 155 8.99 10.99 -13.20
N SER A 156 7.71 11.31 -12.98
CA SER A 156 7.06 12.47 -13.57
C SER A 156 7.67 13.76 -13.04
N ARG A 157 8.14 14.64 -13.94
CA ARG A 157 8.63 15.99 -13.57
C ARG A 157 7.59 16.88 -12.88
N TYR A 158 6.31 16.51 -12.95
CA TYR A 158 5.22 17.25 -12.32
C TYR A 158 4.98 16.81 -10.87
N ASN A 159 5.49 15.63 -10.49
CA ASN A 159 5.36 15.13 -9.13
C ASN A 159 6.31 15.90 -8.21
N ALA A 160 5.84 16.32 -7.04
CA ALA A 160 6.65 17.11 -6.11
C ALA A 160 7.83 16.31 -5.53
N GLY A 161 7.65 15.01 -5.29
CA GLY A 161 8.70 14.10 -4.81
C GLY A 161 9.19 14.42 -3.40
N LYS A 162 8.34 15.04 -2.57
CA LYS A 162 8.66 15.47 -1.20
C LYS A 162 8.11 14.51 -0.15
N MET A 163 7.02 13.82 -0.46
CA MET A 163 6.46 12.81 0.43
C MET A 163 7.31 11.53 0.38
N LEU A 164 7.75 11.08 1.55
CA LEU A 164 8.57 9.87 1.71
C LEU A 164 7.87 8.88 2.65
N PRO A 165 7.59 7.65 2.18
CA PRO A 165 7.06 6.60 3.02
C PRO A 165 8.17 5.82 3.71
N ALA A 166 7.90 5.27 4.88
CA ALA A 166 8.71 4.22 5.52
C ALA A 166 7.78 3.25 6.26
N ARG A 167 8.29 2.08 6.63
CA ARG A 167 7.54 1.14 7.46
C ARG A 167 7.62 1.54 8.93
N ASP A 168 6.52 1.34 9.66
CA ASP A 168 6.55 1.34 11.12
C ASP A 168 7.15 0.05 11.67
N ASN A 169 7.09 -0.12 12.99
CA ASN A 169 7.69 -1.26 13.66
C ASN A 169 7.05 -2.61 13.28
N ASP A 170 5.78 -2.61 12.89
CA ASP A 170 5.05 -3.84 12.55
C ASP A 170 5.06 -4.08 11.03
N GLY A 171 5.59 -3.13 10.26
CA GLY A 171 5.79 -3.24 8.82
C GLY A 171 4.72 -2.56 7.98
N ALA A 172 3.76 -1.87 8.61
CA ALA A 172 2.79 -1.05 7.91
C ALA A 172 3.44 0.22 7.37
N ILE A 173 3.05 0.66 6.19
CA ILE A 173 3.58 1.88 5.56
C ILE A 173 2.98 3.10 6.25
N ARG A 174 3.85 4.04 6.59
CA ARG A 174 3.56 5.34 7.22
C ARG A 174 4.26 6.46 6.47
N LEU A 175 3.85 7.69 6.73
CA LEU A 175 4.48 8.89 6.18
C LEU A 175 5.68 9.29 7.06
N PHE A 176 6.88 8.93 6.62
CA PHE A 176 8.12 9.37 7.27
C PHE A 176 8.34 10.87 7.08
N HIS A 177 8.12 11.36 5.86
CA HIS A 177 8.09 12.78 5.56
C HIS A 177 6.80 13.08 4.78
N PRO A 178 5.86 13.89 5.31
CA PRO A 178 4.57 14.10 4.67
C PRO A 178 4.62 15.05 3.47
N GLY A 179 5.68 15.86 3.33
CA GLY A 179 5.75 16.88 2.28
C GLY A 179 4.60 17.89 2.41
N ASN A 180 3.85 18.09 1.33
CA ASN A 180 2.70 19.00 1.28
C ASN A 180 1.34 18.26 1.34
N VAL A 181 1.33 16.96 1.67
CA VAL A 181 0.08 16.20 1.82
C VAL A 181 -0.75 16.82 2.95
N PRO A 182 -2.03 17.16 2.73
CA PRO A 182 -2.82 18.05 3.58
C PRO A 182 -3.42 17.33 4.79
N LEU A 183 -2.62 16.58 5.55
CA LEU A 183 -3.10 15.85 6.71
C LEU A 183 -3.34 16.78 7.91
N THR A 184 -4.28 16.40 8.77
CA THR A 184 -4.52 17.10 10.04
C THR A 184 -3.34 16.88 11.01
N PRO A 185 -3.16 17.76 12.01
CA PRO A 185 -2.12 17.57 13.03
C PRO A 185 -2.18 16.21 13.73
N GLU A 186 -3.38 15.68 13.97
CA GLU A 186 -3.60 14.38 14.62
C GLU A 186 -3.10 13.21 13.76
N LEU A 187 -3.34 13.26 12.44
CA LEU A 187 -2.85 12.25 11.51
C LEU A 187 -1.33 12.32 11.36
N LEU A 188 -0.76 13.53 11.29
CA LEU A 188 0.69 13.71 11.26
C LEU A 188 1.36 13.17 12.52
N GLU A 189 0.75 13.43 13.67
CA GLU A 189 1.22 12.93 14.96
C GLU A 189 1.14 11.40 15.05
N PHE A 190 0.07 10.78 14.52
CA PHE A 190 -0.04 9.33 14.42
C PHE A 190 1.13 8.71 13.64
N HIS A 191 1.47 9.26 12.46
CA HIS A 191 2.62 8.77 11.67
C HIS A 191 3.94 8.95 12.43
N ARG A 192 4.14 10.12 13.05
CA ARG A 192 5.35 10.41 13.85
C ARG A 192 5.52 9.37 14.97
N GLN A 193 4.47 9.11 15.74
CA GLN A 193 4.51 8.14 16.84
C GLN A 193 4.84 6.71 16.35
N LYS A 194 4.26 6.29 15.21
CA LYS A 194 4.57 4.98 14.61
C LYS A 194 6.03 4.86 14.16
N MET A 195 6.59 5.94 13.59
CA MET A 195 8.00 5.98 13.22
C MET A 195 8.93 5.99 14.44
N GLU A 196 8.56 6.71 15.51
CA GLU A 196 9.33 6.75 16.75
C GLU A 196 9.34 5.41 17.49
N ALA A 197 8.23 4.67 17.46
CA ALA A 197 8.19 3.31 17.99
C ALA A 197 9.20 2.40 17.30
N ARG A 198 9.32 2.49 15.96
CA ARG A 198 10.35 1.77 15.19
C ARG A 198 11.76 2.23 15.56
N ALA A 199 12.01 3.53 15.59
CA ALA A 199 13.31 4.10 15.92
C ALA A 199 13.80 3.64 17.30
N LYS A 200 12.91 3.69 18.29
CA LYS A 200 13.18 3.19 19.65
C LYS A 200 13.52 1.70 19.67
N TYR A 201 12.77 0.88 18.92
CA TYR A 201 13.02 -0.55 18.82
C TYR A 201 14.38 -0.86 18.15
N GLU A 202 14.69 -0.16 17.06
CA GLU A 202 15.93 -0.36 16.29
C GLU A 202 17.16 0.33 16.91
N LYS A 203 16.97 1.11 17.98
CA LYS A 203 18.01 1.89 18.66
C LYS A 203 18.79 2.79 17.69
N ARG A 204 18.09 3.38 16.73
CA ARG A 204 18.61 4.36 15.78
C ARG A 204 17.58 5.45 15.51
N GLU A 205 18.05 6.63 15.10
CA GLU A 205 17.16 7.71 14.71
C GLU A 205 16.33 7.34 13.47
N ALA A 206 15.07 7.80 13.45
CA ALA A 206 14.24 7.72 12.25
C ALA A 206 14.89 8.59 11.16
N SER A 207 15.30 7.96 10.06
CA SER A 207 16.11 8.60 9.03
C SER A 207 15.76 8.09 7.65
N PHE A 208 16.20 8.82 6.62
CA PHE A 208 16.05 8.39 5.22
C PHE A 208 16.68 7.01 4.95
N GLN A 209 17.65 6.59 5.76
CA GLN A 209 18.21 5.24 5.67
C GLN A 209 17.15 4.15 5.90
N MET A 210 16.14 4.37 6.76
CA MET A 210 15.03 3.43 6.92
C MET A 210 14.23 3.24 5.63
N VAL A 211 14.02 4.32 4.87
CA VAL A 211 13.35 4.30 3.57
C VAL A 211 14.15 3.42 2.60
N ILE A 212 15.46 3.64 2.52
CA ILE A 212 16.37 2.86 1.68
C ILE A 212 16.34 1.38 2.09
N ASP A 213 16.43 1.09 3.38
CA ASP A 213 16.44 -0.28 3.89
C ASP A 213 15.13 -1.01 3.54
N ASP A 214 13.99 -0.33 3.64
CA ASP A 214 12.67 -0.89 3.33
C ASP A 214 12.47 -1.17 1.84
N VAL A 215 13.03 -0.33 0.95
CA VAL A 215 13.01 -0.56 -0.51
C VAL A 215 13.66 -1.90 -0.86
N TYR A 216 14.72 -2.29 -0.15
CA TYR A 216 15.44 -3.55 -0.39
C TYR A 216 15.01 -4.71 0.52
N ALA A 217 14.08 -4.50 1.46
CA ALA A 217 13.81 -5.48 2.50
C ALA A 217 13.28 -6.81 1.95
N ILE A 218 12.27 -6.76 1.06
CA ILE A 218 11.62 -7.97 0.53
C ILE A 218 12.55 -8.78 -0.37
N SER A 219 13.36 -8.12 -1.20
CA SER A 219 14.37 -8.82 -2.00
C SER A 219 15.47 -9.46 -1.14
N LYS A 220 15.70 -8.93 0.06
CA LYS A 220 16.55 -9.51 1.11
C LYS A 220 15.80 -10.49 2.04
N GLY A 221 14.54 -10.79 1.77
CA GLY A 221 13.75 -11.82 2.46
C GLY A 221 13.07 -11.38 3.75
N ARG A 222 12.82 -10.08 3.96
CA ARG A 222 12.13 -9.55 5.15
C ARG A 222 11.13 -8.46 4.76
N LEU A 223 10.09 -8.24 5.56
CA LEU A 223 9.16 -7.13 5.30
C LEU A 223 9.77 -5.77 5.68
N VAL A 224 10.39 -5.70 6.85
CA VAL A 224 10.97 -4.46 7.41
C VAL A 224 12.49 -4.45 7.24
N GLY A 225 13.03 -3.33 6.75
CA GLY A 225 14.46 -3.08 6.60
C GLY A 225 15.14 -2.84 7.94
N ARG A 226 15.30 -3.90 8.73
CA ARG A 226 15.99 -3.83 10.03
C ARG A 226 17.51 -3.69 9.83
N PRO A 227 18.21 -2.95 10.71
CA PRO A 227 19.67 -2.97 10.75
C PRO A 227 20.19 -4.41 10.85
N ARG A 228 21.32 -4.69 10.22
CA ARG A 228 22.04 -5.94 10.47
C ARG A 228 22.68 -5.82 11.85
N THR A 229 22.26 -6.66 12.79
CA THR A 229 23.10 -6.99 13.94
C THR A 229 24.24 -7.84 13.40
N GLU A 230 25.48 -7.39 13.58
CA GLU A 230 26.66 -8.25 13.44
C GLU A 230 26.55 -9.50 14.32
#